data_AF-A0A2K0TWU2-F1
#
_entry.id   AF-A0A2K0TWU2-F1
#
_cell.length_a   1.000
_cell.length_b   1.000
_cell.length_c   1.000
_cell.angle_alpha   90.00
_cell.angle_beta   90.00
_cell.angle_gamma   90.00
#
_symmetry.space_group_name_H-M   'P 1'
#
loop_
_entity.id
_entity.type
_entity.pdbx_description
1 polymer ?
#
loop_
_entity_poly.entity_id
_entity_poly.type
_entity_poly.pdbx_seq_one_letter_code
_entity_poly.pdbx_strand_id
1 'polypeptide(L)'
;MAIFSAGPLFGPVLGPICGGFIAQGAGWRWVFWVLVIVGGTFTLFVMIFNRETNPVIIIQRKTDRLKKELNRPELRSYYDESSNQKSKTAHFIHRITTPFQLLFRSPIVAVVAIYIAVIYGCLYLLFTTVTEVFQDVYHWSEQISGLSYIGLGMGFVAGQVTFGLLSDRVLIQLKARNNGVFEPEMRLPLTIPFSFFVPISFFWYGWSVKAQTHWIVPIIGLFPFAFGMIGIFGTLQTYVIDCFPRYAASGIAAITVTRSFAGALLPLAGPPMYKALGYGWGNSLLGFVTLGLISMPIMFNRVGASLRKASPLQENAAK
;
A
#
# COMPACT_ATOMS: atom_id res chain seq x y z
N MET A 1 -10.59 8.56 4.75
CA MET A 1 -9.61 7.56 4.29
C MET A 1 -9.99 6.14 4.69
N ALA A 2 -10.28 5.83 5.96
CA ALA A 2 -10.57 4.46 6.39
C ALA A 2 -11.69 3.73 5.60
N ILE A 3 -12.83 4.39 5.32
CA ILE A 3 -13.92 3.81 4.51
C ILE A 3 -13.48 3.52 3.06
N PHE A 4 -12.70 4.42 2.47
CA PHE A 4 -12.15 4.23 1.12
C PHE A 4 -11.10 3.11 1.08
N SER A 5 -10.24 3.04 2.10
CA SER A 5 -9.20 2.01 2.23
C SER A 5 -9.76 0.62 2.49
N ALA A 6 -11.00 0.48 2.98
CA ALA A 6 -11.62 -0.82 3.20
C ALA A 6 -11.81 -1.60 1.87
N GLY A 7 -12.19 -0.94 0.77
CA GLY A 7 -12.43 -1.59 -0.52
C GLY A 7 -11.23 -2.38 -1.05
N PRO A 8 -10.05 -1.76 -1.23
CA PRO A 8 -8.83 -2.45 -1.66
C PRO A 8 -8.35 -3.57 -0.73
N LEU A 9 -8.75 -3.57 0.55
CA LEU A 9 -8.37 -4.61 1.51
C LEU A 9 -9.24 -5.86 1.39
N PHE A 10 -10.52 -5.70 1.05
CA PHE A 10 -11.42 -6.83 0.82
C PHE A 10 -11.17 -7.53 -0.51
N GLY A 11 -10.68 -6.79 -1.53
CA GLY A 11 -10.44 -7.32 -2.88
C GLY A 11 -9.59 -8.61 -2.90
N PRO A 12 -8.40 -8.63 -2.28
CA PRO A 12 -7.54 -9.82 -2.27
C PRO A 12 -8.06 -11.00 -1.44
N VAL A 13 -9.10 -10.80 -0.63
CA VAL A 13 -9.71 -11.85 0.20
C VAL A 13 -10.91 -12.44 -0.53
N LEU A 14 -11.82 -11.57 -0.98
CA LEU A 14 -13.03 -11.96 -1.70
C LEU A 14 -12.71 -12.49 -3.10
N GLY A 15 -11.68 -11.95 -3.75
CA GLY A 15 -11.25 -12.36 -5.09
C GLY A 15 -10.97 -13.86 -5.19
N PRO A 16 -10.04 -14.43 -4.40
CA PRO A 16 -9.75 -15.86 -4.40
C PRO A 16 -10.94 -16.73 -3.96
N ILE A 17 -11.74 -16.27 -3.00
CA ILE A 17 -12.92 -17.00 -2.53
C ILE A 17 -13.94 -17.12 -3.67
N CYS A 18 -14.43 -15.99 -4.20
CA CYS A 18 -15.39 -15.99 -5.30
C CYS A 18 -14.80 -16.65 -6.56
N GLY A 19 -13.52 -16.39 -6.85
CA GLY A 19 -12.80 -16.95 -7.98
C GLY A 19 -12.73 -18.48 -7.94
N GLY A 20 -12.41 -19.09 -6.80
CA GLY A 20 -12.34 -20.54 -6.63
C GLY A 20 -13.70 -21.22 -6.85
N PHE A 21 -14.78 -20.66 -6.31
CA PHE A 21 -16.14 -21.19 -6.52
C PHE A 21 -16.60 -21.07 -7.98
N ILE A 22 -16.34 -19.92 -8.63
CA ILE A 22 -16.72 -19.70 -10.02
C ILE A 22 -15.88 -20.58 -10.96
N ALA A 23 -14.57 -20.67 -10.74
CA ALA A 23 -13.66 -21.43 -11.57
C ALA A 23 -14.00 -22.92 -11.59
N GLN A 24 -14.34 -23.50 -10.43
CA GLN A 24 -14.71 -24.91 -10.37
C GLN A 24 -16.13 -25.18 -10.89
N GLY A 25 -17.08 -24.26 -10.67
CA GLY A 25 -18.49 -24.46 -11.07
C GLY A 25 -18.78 -24.17 -12.54
N ALA A 26 -18.30 -23.03 -13.04
CA ALA A 26 -18.59 -22.52 -14.39
C ALA A 26 -17.34 -22.50 -15.29
N GLY A 27 -16.16 -22.81 -14.76
CA GLY A 27 -14.88 -22.76 -15.47
C GLY A 27 -14.13 -21.44 -15.25
N TRP A 28 -12.81 -21.49 -15.35
CA TRP A 28 -11.93 -20.33 -15.11
C TRP A 28 -12.24 -19.09 -15.99
N ARG A 29 -12.78 -19.30 -17.20
CA ARG A 29 -13.18 -18.20 -18.11
C ARG A 29 -14.31 -17.35 -17.53
N TRP A 30 -15.22 -17.95 -16.77
CA TRP A 30 -16.34 -17.24 -16.15
C TRP A 30 -15.91 -16.27 -15.05
N VAL A 31 -14.72 -16.47 -14.47
CA VAL A 31 -14.13 -15.49 -13.54
C VAL A 31 -13.97 -14.13 -14.23
N PHE A 32 -13.48 -14.11 -15.48
CA PHE A 32 -13.33 -12.88 -16.25
C PHE A 32 -14.67 -12.25 -16.63
N TRP A 33 -15.66 -13.06 -17.02
CA TRP A 33 -17.00 -12.54 -17.34
C TRP A 33 -17.68 -11.90 -16.14
N VAL A 34 -17.59 -12.52 -14.96
CA VAL A 34 -18.14 -11.96 -13.72
C VAL A 34 -17.46 -10.64 -13.37
N LEU A 35 -16.13 -10.54 -13.53
CA LEU A 35 -15.39 -9.29 -13.31
C LEU A 35 -15.86 -8.18 -14.27
N VAL A 36 -16.09 -8.49 -15.55
CA VAL A 36 -16.61 -7.53 -16.54
C VAL A 36 -18.03 -7.07 -16.18
N ILE A 37 -18.92 -8.00 -15.82
CA ILE A 37 -20.31 -7.67 -15.49
C ILE A 37 -20.36 -6.80 -14.23
N VAL A 38 -19.72 -7.21 -13.15
CA VAL A 38 -19.73 -6.49 -11.88
C VAL A 38 -19.01 -5.14 -12.04
N GLY A 39 -17.77 -5.15 -12.55
CA GLY A 39 -16.98 -3.93 -12.75
C GLY A 39 -17.64 -2.95 -13.71
N GLY A 40 -18.20 -3.43 -14.82
CA GLY A 40 -18.93 -2.62 -15.79
C GLY A 40 -20.20 -2.00 -15.21
N THR A 41 -20.97 -2.80 -14.45
CA THR A 41 -22.19 -2.32 -13.78
C THR A 41 -21.86 -1.23 -12.76
N PHE A 42 -20.89 -1.46 -11.87
CA PHE A 42 -20.45 -0.44 -10.90
C PHE A 42 -19.92 0.82 -11.59
N THR A 43 -19.15 0.67 -12.67
CA THR A 43 -18.65 1.80 -13.45
C THR A 43 -19.80 2.61 -14.06
N LEU A 44 -20.82 1.95 -14.61
CA LEU A 44 -22.01 2.61 -15.15
C LEU A 44 -22.78 3.36 -14.05
N PHE A 45 -22.97 2.74 -12.88
CA PHE A 45 -23.57 3.40 -11.72
C PHE A 45 -22.78 4.66 -11.32
N VAL A 46 -21.45 4.57 -11.23
CA VAL A 46 -20.62 5.73 -10.91
C VAL A 46 -20.76 6.81 -11.99
N MET A 47 -20.79 6.46 -13.28
CA MET A 47 -20.97 7.45 -14.35
C MET A 47 -22.33 8.16 -14.32
N ILE A 48 -23.41 7.47 -13.95
CA ILE A 48 -24.77 8.03 -13.94
C ILE A 48 -25.01 8.85 -12.67
N PHE A 49 -24.62 8.34 -11.51
CA PHE A 49 -25.00 8.91 -10.21
C PHE A 49 -23.95 9.85 -9.61
N ASN A 50 -22.67 9.68 -9.97
CA ASN A 50 -21.62 10.50 -9.37
C ASN A 50 -21.62 11.89 -10.01
N ARG A 51 -21.75 12.92 -9.17
CA ARG A 51 -21.62 14.31 -9.61
C ARG A 51 -20.15 14.71 -9.55
N GLU A 52 -19.76 15.57 -10.49
CA GLU A 52 -18.43 16.18 -10.48
C GLU A 52 -18.17 16.86 -9.14
N THR A 53 -17.11 16.43 -8.45
CA THR A 53 -16.69 16.93 -7.13
C THR A 53 -15.36 17.67 -7.18
N ASN A 54 -14.68 17.72 -8.33
CA ASN A 54 -13.41 18.41 -8.46
C ASN A 54 -13.60 19.94 -8.38
N PRO A 55 -13.04 20.61 -7.34
CA PRO A 55 -13.21 22.04 -7.15
C PRO A 55 -12.65 22.87 -8.30
N VAL A 56 -11.60 22.38 -8.99
CA VAL A 56 -10.99 23.06 -10.15
C VAL A 56 -12.00 23.14 -11.29
N ILE A 57 -12.64 22.01 -11.61
CA ILE A 57 -13.61 21.92 -12.72
C ILE A 57 -14.89 22.69 -12.38
N ILE A 58 -15.37 22.58 -11.13
CA ILE A 58 -16.57 23.29 -10.69
C ILE A 58 -16.36 24.81 -10.76
N ILE A 59 -15.21 25.30 -10.27
CA ILE A 59 -14.90 26.73 -10.28
C ILE A 59 -14.66 27.22 -11.70
N GLN A 60 -14.01 26.42 -12.56
CA GLN A 60 -13.86 26.75 -13.97
C GLN A 60 -15.21 26.87 -14.68
N ARG A 61 -16.11 25.90 -14.50
CA ARG A 61 -17.49 25.96 -15.04
C ARG A 61 -18.25 27.18 -14.53
N LYS A 62 -18.10 27.53 -13.25
CA LYS A 62 -18.72 28.72 -12.65
C LYS A 62 -18.13 30.02 -13.22
N THR A 63 -16.82 30.10 -13.37
CA THR A 63 -16.14 31.26 -13.97
C THR A 63 -16.58 31.43 -15.43
N ASP A 64 -16.65 30.36 -16.22
CA ASP A 64 -17.07 30.45 -17.62
C ASP A 64 -18.54 30.84 -17.78
N ARG A 65 -19.41 30.42 -16.83
CA ARG A 65 -20.78 30.92 -16.75
C ARG A 65 -20.84 32.41 -16.42
N LEU A 66 -20.07 32.87 -15.43
CA LEU A 66 -20.01 34.28 -15.02
C LEU A 66 -19.41 35.20 -16.10
N LYS A 67 -18.43 34.73 -16.87
CA LYS A 67 -17.91 35.45 -18.05
C LYS A 67 -19.02 35.82 -19.02
N LYS A 68 -19.93 34.87 -19.29
CA LYS A 68 -21.05 35.04 -20.22
C LYS A 68 -22.16 35.90 -19.64
N GLU A 69 -22.54 35.68 -18.38
CA GLU A 69 -23.63 36.43 -17.72
C GLU A 69 -23.27 37.91 -17.49
N LEU A 70 -22.01 38.22 -17.17
CA LEU A 70 -21.56 39.58 -16.86
C LEU A 70 -20.95 40.31 -18.06
N ASN A 71 -20.82 39.66 -19.23
CA ASN A 71 -20.06 40.17 -20.39
C ASN A 71 -18.64 40.65 -20.02
N ARG A 72 -18.00 39.93 -19.09
CA ARG A 72 -16.66 40.23 -18.56
C ARG A 72 -15.69 39.12 -18.95
N PRO A 73 -15.08 39.17 -20.15
CA PRO A 73 -14.15 38.15 -20.61
C PRO A 73 -12.87 38.05 -19.76
N GLU A 74 -12.58 39.07 -18.95
CA GLU A 74 -11.41 39.17 -18.07
C GLU A 74 -11.48 38.30 -16.80
N LEU A 75 -12.65 37.76 -16.45
CA LEU A 75 -12.78 36.88 -15.28
C LEU A 75 -11.89 35.65 -15.45
N ARG A 76 -11.15 35.26 -14.40
CA ARG A 76 -10.27 34.08 -14.41
C ARG A 76 -10.61 33.16 -13.27
N SER A 77 -10.42 31.86 -13.48
CA SER A 77 -10.52 30.90 -12.38
C SER A 77 -9.36 31.17 -11.42
N TYR A 78 -9.58 31.08 -10.11
CA TYR A 78 -8.49 31.13 -9.14
C TYR A 78 -7.42 30.06 -9.41
N TYR A 79 -7.82 28.95 -10.04
CA TYR A 79 -6.94 27.86 -10.45
C TYR A 79 -6.39 27.99 -11.87
N ASP A 80 -6.70 29.06 -12.62
CA ASP A 80 -6.07 29.33 -13.92
C ASP A 80 -4.63 29.82 -13.70
N GLU A 81 -3.69 28.89 -13.66
CA GLU A 81 -2.25 29.17 -13.75
C GLU A 81 -1.86 29.65 -15.16
N SER A 82 -2.35 30.83 -15.54
CA SER A 82 -1.99 31.52 -16.79
C SER A 82 -0.61 32.21 -16.72
N SER A 83 0.23 31.88 -15.72
CA SER A 83 1.54 32.49 -15.52
C SER A 83 2.74 31.58 -15.81
N ASN A 84 2.57 30.32 -16.20
CA ASN A 84 3.72 29.49 -16.57
C ASN A 84 3.59 29.00 -18.01
N GLN A 85 4.05 29.85 -18.92
CA GLN A 85 4.35 29.56 -20.31
C GLN A 85 5.58 28.62 -20.43
N LYS A 86 5.64 27.58 -19.59
CA LYS A 86 6.52 26.43 -19.79
C LYS A 86 5.69 25.37 -20.52
N SER A 87 6.24 24.82 -21.59
CA SER A 87 5.60 23.81 -22.44
C SER A 87 4.82 22.79 -21.59
N LYS A 88 3.54 22.53 -21.91
CA LYS A 88 2.70 21.53 -21.23
C LYS A 88 3.45 20.18 -21.14
N THR A 89 4.27 19.88 -22.14
CA THR A 89 5.19 18.73 -22.19
C THR A 89 6.27 18.79 -21.11
N ALA A 90 6.89 19.95 -20.86
CA ALA A 90 7.89 20.12 -19.81
C ALA A 90 7.30 19.94 -18.40
N HIS A 91 6.09 20.44 -18.15
CA HIS A 91 5.38 20.20 -16.88
C HIS A 91 4.99 18.72 -16.72
N PHE A 92 4.57 18.06 -17.79
CA PHE A 92 4.26 16.63 -17.78
C PHE A 92 5.50 15.77 -17.51
N ILE A 93 6.61 16.03 -18.22
CA ILE A 93 7.89 15.34 -18.01
C ILE A 93 8.40 15.59 -16.60
N HIS A 94 8.28 16.83 -16.09
CA HIS A 94 8.67 17.13 -14.72
C HIS A 94 7.86 16.30 -13.72
N ARG A 95 6.53 16.26 -13.83
CA ARG A 95 5.66 15.46 -12.94
C ARG A 95 5.96 13.96 -12.98
N ILE A 96 6.35 13.42 -14.13
CA ILE A 96 6.76 12.00 -14.27
C ILE A 96 8.14 11.76 -13.67
N THR A 97 9.06 12.70 -13.78
CA THR A 97 10.44 12.53 -13.30
C THR A 97 10.58 12.84 -11.81
N THR A 98 9.70 13.65 -11.20
CA THR A 98 9.74 13.99 -9.77
C THR A 98 9.72 12.76 -8.84
N PRO A 99 8.87 11.73 -9.04
CA PRO A 99 8.92 10.50 -8.23
C PRO A 99 10.28 9.81 -8.26
N PHE A 100 10.89 9.67 -9.43
CA PHE A 100 12.23 9.06 -9.56
C PHE A 100 13.31 9.94 -8.93
N GLN A 101 13.22 11.27 -9.09
CA GLN A 101 14.13 12.19 -8.42
C GLN A 101 14.02 12.08 -6.90
N LEU A 102 12.81 11.98 -6.34
CA LEU A 102 12.61 11.76 -4.91
C LEU A 102 13.17 10.41 -4.46
N LEU A 103 12.97 9.36 -5.26
CA LEU A 103 13.48 8.03 -4.95
C LEU A 103 15.02 7.97 -4.91
N PHE A 104 15.70 8.64 -5.85
CA PHE A 104 17.17 8.58 -5.94
C PHE A 104 17.90 9.69 -5.17
N ARG A 105 17.28 10.85 -4.94
CA ARG A 105 17.90 11.97 -4.21
C ARG A 105 17.52 12.05 -2.74
N SER A 106 16.37 11.49 -2.33
CA SER A 106 15.97 11.46 -0.93
C SER A 106 16.24 10.08 -0.34
N PRO A 107 17.31 9.90 0.47
CA PRO A 107 17.60 8.61 1.08
C PRO A 107 16.46 8.11 1.97
N ILE A 108 15.69 9.04 2.57
CA ILE A 108 14.51 8.71 3.38
C ILE A 108 13.44 8.03 2.54
N VAL A 109 13.08 8.63 1.39
CA VAL A 109 12.05 8.07 0.50
C VAL A 109 12.52 6.75 -0.10
N ALA A 110 13.82 6.65 -0.46
CA ALA A 110 14.41 5.42 -0.99
C ALA A 110 14.25 4.24 -0.02
N VAL A 111 14.65 4.41 1.25
CA VAL A 111 14.60 3.32 2.23
C VAL A 111 13.15 2.97 2.59
N VAL A 112 12.28 3.97 2.74
CA VAL A 112 10.84 3.73 2.95
C VAL A 112 10.22 2.98 1.77
N ALA A 113 10.55 3.35 0.54
CA ALA A 113 10.07 2.70 -0.67
C ALA A 113 10.56 1.24 -0.75
N ILE A 114 11.84 0.98 -0.43
CA ILE A 114 12.41 -0.38 -0.37
C ILE A 114 11.68 -1.22 0.70
N TYR A 115 11.50 -0.67 1.90
CA TYR A 115 10.82 -1.37 2.99
C TYR A 115 9.39 -1.76 2.60
N ILE A 116 8.60 -0.81 2.10
CA ILE A 116 7.24 -1.08 1.61
C ILE A 116 7.27 -2.07 0.44
N ALA A 117 8.24 -1.97 -0.47
CA ALA A 117 8.35 -2.84 -1.62
C ALA A 117 8.64 -4.29 -1.24
N VAL A 118 9.55 -4.54 -0.31
CA VAL A 118 9.84 -5.90 0.16
C VAL A 118 8.62 -6.52 0.82
N ILE A 119 7.94 -5.79 1.72
CA ILE A 119 6.72 -6.29 2.37
C ILE A 119 5.60 -6.52 1.35
N TYR A 120 5.46 -5.68 0.33
CA TYR A 120 4.48 -5.87 -0.74
C TYR A 120 4.80 -7.07 -1.64
N GLY A 121 6.06 -7.23 -2.02
CA GLY A 121 6.50 -8.39 -2.80
C GLY A 121 6.27 -9.70 -2.03
N CYS A 122 6.52 -9.68 -0.72
CA CYS A 122 6.19 -10.78 0.19
C CYS A 122 4.69 -11.11 0.20
N LEU A 123 3.80 -10.10 0.21
CA LEU A 123 2.35 -10.32 0.13
C LEU A 123 1.98 -11.02 -1.18
N TYR A 124 2.50 -10.56 -2.30
CA TYR A 124 2.20 -11.16 -3.61
C TYR A 124 2.74 -12.57 -3.73
N LEU A 125 3.92 -12.82 -3.17
CA LEU A 125 4.49 -14.17 -3.09
C LEU A 125 3.56 -15.09 -2.28
N LEU A 126 3.06 -14.63 -1.12
CA LEU A 126 2.04 -15.37 -0.35
C LEU A 126 0.76 -15.58 -1.17
N PHE A 127 0.27 -14.58 -1.91
CA PHE A 127 -0.90 -14.75 -2.79
C PHE A 127 -0.70 -15.76 -3.91
N THR A 128 0.53 -15.96 -4.38
CA THR A 128 0.78 -17.01 -5.38
C THR A 128 0.89 -18.38 -4.74
N THR A 129 1.54 -18.48 -3.57
CA THR A 129 1.92 -19.79 -3.01
C THR A 129 0.93 -20.36 -2.01
N VAL A 130 0.09 -19.53 -1.38
CA VAL A 130 -0.90 -20.02 -0.40
C VAL A 130 -1.85 -21.02 -1.05
N THR A 131 -2.43 -20.69 -2.20
CA THR A 131 -3.33 -21.61 -2.92
C THR A 131 -2.63 -22.93 -3.27
N GLU A 132 -1.41 -22.85 -3.81
CA GLU A 132 -0.59 -24.03 -4.16
C GLU A 132 -0.33 -24.91 -2.94
N VAL A 133 0.05 -24.33 -1.80
CA VAL A 133 0.30 -25.07 -0.55
C VAL A 133 -0.95 -25.83 -0.09
N PHE A 134 -2.12 -25.18 -0.10
CA PHE A 134 -3.36 -25.84 0.36
C PHE A 134 -3.84 -26.93 -0.62
N GLN A 135 -3.57 -26.80 -1.90
CA GLN A 135 -3.88 -27.84 -2.89
C GLN A 135 -2.88 -29.00 -2.85
N ASP A 136 -1.58 -28.71 -2.85
CA ASP A 136 -0.53 -29.72 -2.97
C ASP A 136 -0.25 -30.45 -1.64
N VAL A 137 -0.22 -29.72 -0.52
CA VAL A 137 0.16 -30.27 0.79
C VAL A 137 -1.06 -30.75 1.58
N TYR A 138 -2.17 -30.00 1.51
CA TYR A 138 -3.39 -30.28 2.26
C TYR A 138 -4.50 -30.94 1.44
N HIS A 139 -4.27 -31.15 0.14
CA HIS A 139 -5.20 -31.81 -0.79
C HIS A 139 -6.59 -31.17 -0.82
N TRP A 140 -6.66 -29.86 -0.64
CA TRP A 140 -7.91 -29.11 -0.77
C TRP A 140 -8.34 -28.99 -2.23
N SER A 141 -9.65 -29.01 -2.45
CA SER A 141 -10.23 -28.69 -3.76
C SER A 141 -10.05 -27.20 -4.10
N GLU A 142 -10.12 -26.87 -5.39
CA GLU A 142 -9.98 -25.50 -5.89
C GLU A 142 -10.97 -24.54 -5.22
N GLN A 143 -12.24 -24.94 -5.05
CA GLN A 143 -13.27 -24.19 -4.32
C GLN A 143 -12.85 -23.76 -2.91
N ILE A 144 -12.25 -24.70 -2.15
CA ILE A 144 -11.97 -24.47 -0.74
C ILE A 144 -10.60 -23.79 -0.56
N SER A 145 -9.68 -23.96 -1.53
CA SER A 145 -8.37 -23.33 -1.51
C SER A 145 -8.43 -21.79 -1.39
N GLY A 146 -9.47 -21.15 -1.94
CA GLY A 146 -9.72 -19.71 -1.78
C GLY A 146 -10.04 -19.27 -0.35
N LEU A 147 -10.56 -20.16 0.51
CA LEU A 147 -10.86 -19.84 1.92
C LEU A 147 -9.60 -19.64 2.77
N SER A 148 -8.45 -20.14 2.32
CA SER A 148 -7.17 -19.95 3.03
C SER A 148 -6.80 -18.47 3.21
N TYR A 149 -7.30 -17.59 2.34
CA TYR A 149 -7.08 -16.13 2.40
C TYR A 149 -7.86 -15.43 3.51
N ILE A 150 -8.80 -16.11 4.18
CA ILE A 150 -9.54 -15.54 5.31
C ILE A 150 -8.58 -15.10 6.43
N GLY A 151 -7.48 -15.84 6.65
CA GLY A 151 -6.46 -15.44 7.62
C GLY A 151 -5.86 -14.06 7.32
N LEU A 152 -5.48 -13.82 6.05
CA LEU A 152 -5.01 -12.51 5.59
C LEU A 152 -6.10 -11.45 5.70
N GLY A 153 -7.33 -11.77 5.31
CA GLY A 153 -8.45 -10.83 5.35
C GLY A 153 -8.79 -10.35 6.75
N MET A 154 -8.90 -11.26 7.70
CA MET A 154 -9.12 -10.94 9.11
C MET A 154 -7.97 -10.09 9.66
N GLY A 155 -6.73 -10.39 9.26
CA GLY A 155 -5.56 -9.60 9.64
C GLY A 155 -5.59 -8.17 9.08
N PHE A 156 -6.04 -7.98 7.84
CA PHE A 156 -6.22 -6.66 7.24
C PHE A 156 -7.28 -5.83 7.97
N VAL A 157 -8.44 -6.42 8.28
CA VAL A 157 -9.52 -5.74 8.99
C VAL A 157 -9.07 -5.36 10.41
N ALA A 158 -8.51 -6.32 11.16
CA ALA A 158 -8.01 -6.06 12.50
C ALA A 158 -6.90 -5.00 12.48
N GLY A 159 -5.94 -5.12 11.56
CA GLY A 159 -4.84 -4.16 11.40
C GLY A 159 -5.34 -2.77 11.09
N GLN A 160 -6.36 -2.63 10.23
CA GLN A 160 -6.93 -1.33 9.85
C GLN A 160 -7.69 -0.67 11.01
N VAL A 161 -8.46 -1.46 11.78
CA VAL A 161 -9.15 -0.95 12.98
C VAL A 161 -8.14 -0.51 14.03
N THR A 162 -7.16 -1.37 14.34
CA THR A 162 -6.12 -1.06 15.31
C THR A 162 -5.29 0.15 14.89
N PHE A 163 -4.83 0.21 13.64
CA PHE A 163 -4.08 1.34 13.11
C PHE A 163 -4.91 2.64 13.13
N GLY A 164 -6.18 2.60 12.72
CA GLY A 164 -7.07 3.76 12.75
C GLY A 164 -7.31 4.32 14.16
N LEU A 165 -7.41 3.44 15.17
CA LEU A 165 -7.59 3.86 16.56
C LEU A 165 -6.31 4.36 17.23
N LEU A 166 -5.17 3.73 16.93
CA LEU A 166 -3.88 4.06 17.57
C LEU A 166 -3.14 5.21 16.90
N SER A 167 -3.23 5.36 15.57
CA SER A 167 -2.47 6.36 14.81
C SER A 167 -2.64 7.76 15.39
N ASP A 168 -3.88 8.23 15.52
CA ASP A 168 -4.15 9.59 16.01
C ASP A 168 -3.86 9.75 17.50
N ARG A 169 -4.17 8.72 18.30
CA ARG A 169 -3.91 8.75 19.75
C ARG A 169 -2.43 8.86 20.08
N VAL A 170 -1.60 8.03 19.43
CA VAL A 170 -0.14 8.04 19.62
C VAL A 170 0.44 9.38 19.16
N LEU A 171 -0.06 9.92 18.05
CA LEU A 171 0.37 11.21 17.52
C LEU A 171 0.08 12.37 18.48
N ILE A 172 -1.13 12.41 19.05
CA ILE A 172 -1.54 13.44 20.03
C ILE A 172 -0.68 13.33 21.30
N GLN A 173 -0.45 12.12 21.80
CA GLN A 173 0.37 11.90 22.99
C GLN A 173 1.82 12.32 22.78
N LEU A 174 2.42 11.97 21.64
CA LEU A 174 3.81 12.35 21.33
C LEU A 174 3.93 13.86 21.09
N LYS A 175 2.94 14.48 20.44
CA LYS A 175 2.89 15.94 20.28
C LYS A 175 2.78 16.65 21.64
N ALA A 176 1.96 16.15 22.57
CA ALA A 176 1.85 16.69 23.92
C ALA A 176 3.17 16.58 24.70
N ARG A 177 3.91 15.48 24.53
CA ARG A 177 5.25 15.28 25.12
C ARG A 177 6.34 16.15 24.49
N ASN A 178 6.13 16.67 23.28
CA ASN A 178 7.07 17.53 22.57
C ASN A 178 6.67 19.02 22.61
N ASN A 179 6.11 19.48 23.74
CA ASN A 179 5.69 20.88 23.92
C ASN A 179 4.72 21.38 22.83
N GLY A 180 3.92 20.49 22.23
CA GLY A 180 2.97 20.83 21.17
C GLY A 180 3.58 20.95 19.77
N VAL A 181 4.90 20.76 19.60
CA VAL A 181 5.57 20.83 18.30
C VAL A 181 5.41 19.50 17.57
N PHE A 182 4.86 19.56 16.35
CA PHE A 182 4.66 18.39 15.52
C PHE A 182 5.91 18.06 14.71
N GLU A 183 6.38 16.81 14.82
CA GLU A 183 7.47 16.28 14.00
C GLU A 183 6.99 15.02 13.25
N PRO A 184 7.20 14.91 11.93
CA PRO A 184 6.82 13.73 11.15
C PRO A 184 7.32 12.40 11.74
N GLU A 185 8.49 12.43 12.37
CA GLU A 185 9.16 11.30 13.00
C GLU A 185 8.31 10.66 14.12
N MET A 186 7.36 11.40 14.70
CA MET A 186 6.40 10.89 15.69
C MET A 186 5.49 9.78 15.14
N ARG A 187 5.43 9.58 13.82
CA ARG A 187 4.67 8.46 13.20
C ARG A 187 5.44 7.14 13.21
N LEU A 188 6.77 7.17 13.27
CA LEU A 188 7.65 5.99 13.17
C LEU A 188 7.63 5.05 14.39
N PRO A 189 7.45 5.51 15.64
CA PRO A 189 7.35 4.61 16.79
C PRO A 189 6.24 3.57 16.66
N LEU A 190 5.14 3.91 15.98
CA LEU A 190 4.04 2.99 15.75
C LEU A 190 4.44 1.88 14.76
N THR A 191 5.37 2.11 13.84
CA THR A 191 5.85 1.09 12.88
C THR A 191 6.55 -0.07 13.58
N ILE A 192 7.28 0.20 14.68
CA ILE A 192 8.09 -0.79 15.40
C ILE A 192 7.25 -1.98 15.90
N PRO A 193 6.18 -1.81 16.70
CA PRO A 193 5.37 -2.94 17.16
C PRO A 193 4.72 -3.70 16.00
N PHE A 194 4.23 -3.02 14.96
CA PHE A 194 3.65 -3.69 13.80
C PHE A 194 4.68 -4.51 13.00
N SER A 195 5.94 -4.07 12.98
CA SER A 195 7.00 -4.73 12.23
C SER A 195 7.37 -6.11 12.77
N PHE A 196 7.17 -6.39 14.06
CA PHE A 196 7.45 -7.71 14.65
C PHE A 196 6.46 -8.79 14.20
N PHE A 197 5.22 -8.42 13.86
CA PHE A 197 4.20 -9.41 13.46
C PHE A 197 4.49 -10.06 12.10
N VAL A 198 5.17 -9.35 11.20
CA VAL A 198 5.51 -9.84 9.86
C VAL A 198 6.46 -11.05 9.90
N PRO A 199 7.64 -11.00 10.54
CA PRO A 199 8.52 -12.17 10.61
C PRO A 199 7.90 -13.30 11.43
N ILE A 200 7.15 -13.01 12.50
CA ILE A 200 6.43 -14.02 13.29
C ILE A 200 5.49 -14.83 12.37
N SER A 201 4.77 -14.16 11.46
CA SER A 201 3.92 -14.84 10.50
C SER A 201 4.70 -15.77 9.59
N PHE A 202 5.84 -15.32 9.04
CA PHE A 202 6.65 -16.17 8.15
C PHE A 202 7.19 -17.41 8.83
N PHE A 203 7.71 -17.27 10.06
CA PHE A 203 8.18 -18.43 10.83
C PHE A 203 7.01 -19.36 11.18
N TRP A 204 5.89 -18.82 11.64
CA TRP A 204 4.72 -19.61 11.97
C TRP A 204 4.19 -20.36 10.73
N TYR A 205 3.82 -19.64 9.67
CA TYR A 205 3.28 -20.21 8.44
C TYR A 205 4.22 -21.24 7.82
N GLY A 206 5.51 -20.91 7.66
CA GLY A 206 6.49 -21.78 7.02
C GLY A 206 6.69 -23.11 7.73
N TRP A 207 6.87 -23.08 9.05
CA TRP A 207 7.11 -24.29 9.84
C TRP A 207 5.84 -25.10 10.06
N SER A 208 4.68 -24.45 10.19
CA SER A 208 3.39 -25.15 10.27
C SER A 208 3.06 -25.93 9.00
N VAL A 209 3.37 -25.37 7.82
CA VAL A 209 3.21 -26.05 6.54
C VAL A 209 4.21 -27.21 6.41
N LYS A 210 5.49 -26.98 6.77
CA LYS A 210 6.52 -28.02 6.70
C LYS A 210 6.25 -29.21 7.63
N ALA A 211 5.69 -28.94 8.81
CA ALA A 211 5.29 -29.97 9.76
C ALA A 211 3.93 -30.61 9.42
N GLN A 212 3.27 -30.20 8.32
CA GLN A 212 1.94 -30.66 7.91
C GLN A 212 0.91 -30.63 9.05
N THR A 213 1.01 -29.62 9.92
CA THR A 213 0.06 -29.42 11.03
C THR A 213 -1.35 -29.15 10.50
N HIS A 214 -2.36 -29.30 11.34
CA HIS A 214 -3.76 -29.05 10.94
C HIS A 214 -3.91 -27.74 10.15
N TRP A 215 -4.64 -27.77 9.03
CA TRP A 215 -4.76 -26.70 8.03
C TRP A 215 -5.12 -25.32 8.61
N ILE A 216 -5.74 -25.26 9.78
CA ILE A 216 -6.09 -24.01 10.47
C ILE A 216 -4.84 -23.26 10.97
N VAL A 217 -3.77 -23.98 11.32
CA VAL A 217 -2.57 -23.41 11.93
C VAL A 217 -1.83 -22.50 10.94
N PRO A 218 -1.58 -22.90 9.67
CA PRO A 218 -1.07 -21.97 8.66
C PRO A 218 -1.99 -20.77 8.39
N ILE A 219 -3.33 -20.94 8.39
CA ILE A 219 -4.27 -19.83 8.16
C ILE A 219 -4.17 -18.79 9.28
N ILE A 220 -4.11 -19.23 10.54
CA ILE A 220 -3.86 -18.34 11.68
C ILE A 220 -2.49 -17.69 11.56
N GLY A 221 -1.49 -18.46 11.09
CA GLY A 221 -0.14 -17.95 10.82
C GLY A 221 -0.10 -16.80 9.81
N LEU A 222 -1.06 -16.68 8.87
CA LEU A 222 -1.15 -15.56 7.92
C LEU A 222 -1.73 -14.27 8.52
N PHE A 223 -2.49 -14.36 9.61
CA PHE A 223 -3.13 -13.19 10.24
C PHE A 223 -2.11 -12.12 10.70
N PRO A 224 -1.03 -12.46 11.41
CA PRO A 224 -0.03 -11.49 11.85
C PRO A 224 0.66 -10.76 10.68
N PHE A 225 0.83 -11.40 9.52
CA PHE A 225 1.43 -10.75 8.36
C PHE A 225 0.57 -9.58 7.87
N ALA A 226 -0.71 -9.85 7.60
CA ALA A 226 -1.64 -8.83 7.14
C ALA A 226 -1.83 -7.71 8.19
N PHE A 227 -1.89 -8.07 9.47
CA PHE A 227 -1.95 -7.11 10.58
C PHE A 227 -0.72 -6.17 10.60
N GLY A 228 0.49 -6.74 10.57
CA GLY A 228 1.74 -5.99 10.55
C GLY A 228 1.89 -5.10 9.32
N MET A 229 1.48 -5.63 8.15
CA MET A 229 1.54 -4.93 6.88
C MET A 229 0.72 -3.64 6.88
N ILE A 230 -0.49 -3.64 7.45
CA ILE A 230 -1.33 -2.43 7.52
C ILE A 230 -0.67 -1.34 8.35
N GLY A 231 -0.17 -1.68 9.53
CA GLY A 231 0.50 -0.70 10.39
C GLY A 231 1.75 -0.14 9.74
N ILE A 232 2.55 -0.99 9.08
CA ILE A 232 3.71 -0.56 8.30
C ILE A 232 3.31 0.40 7.17
N PHE A 233 2.37 0.01 6.32
CA PHE A 233 2.00 0.78 5.13
C PHE A 233 1.38 2.10 5.54
N GLY A 234 0.47 2.07 6.52
CA GLY A 234 -0.16 3.23 7.09
C GLY A 234 0.85 4.22 7.64
N THR A 235 1.72 3.79 8.57
CA THR A 235 2.71 4.68 9.20
C THR A 235 3.72 5.26 8.22
N LEU A 236 4.25 4.46 7.30
CA LEU A 236 5.32 4.92 6.41
C LEU A 236 4.82 5.80 5.25
N GLN A 237 3.63 5.52 4.71
CA GLN A 237 3.03 6.41 3.70
C GLN A 237 2.70 7.76 4.32
N THR A 238 2.09 7.74 5.51
CA THR A 238 1.74 8.96 6.24
C THR A 238 2.98 9.73 6.69
N TYR A 239 4.09 9.06 7.02
CA TYR A 239 5.39 9.70 7.28
C TYR A 239 5.96 10.44 6.07
N VAL A 240 5.92 9.83 4.86
CA VAL A 240 6.44 10.47 3.64
C VAL A 240 5.59 11.68 3.23
N ILE A 241 4.27 11.60 3.42
CA ILE A 241 3.35 12.73 3.17
C ILE A 241 3.73 13.92 4.07
N ASP A 242 3.99 13.69 5.36
CA ASP A 242 4.33 14.75 6.29
C ASP A 242 5.75 15.30 6.11
N CYS A 243 6.71 14.46 5.71
CA CYS A 243 8.08 14.90 5.44
C CYS A 243 8.19 15.80 4.22
N PHE A 244 7.35 15.57 3.20
CA PHE A 244 7.38 16.29 1.94
C PHE A 244 5.97 16.77 1.50
N PRO A 245 5.32 17.70 2.23
CA PRO A 245 3.94 18.10 1.92
C PRO A 245 3.74 18.62 0.49
N ARG A 246 4.71 19.40 -0.03
CA ARG A 246 4.70 19.94 -1.39
C ARG A 246 4.84 18.87 -2.48
N TYR A 247 5.51 17.76 -2.16
CA TYR A 247 5.77 16.64 -3.07
C TYR A 247 5.10 15.34 -2.63
N ALA A 248 4.07 15.41 -1.78
CA ALA A 248 3.46 14.25 -1.16
C ALA A 248 2.91 13.27 -2.21
N ALA A 249 2.22 13.78 -3.23
CA ALA A 249 1.71 12.98 -4.34
C ALA A 249 2.83 12.25 -5.10
N SER A 250 3.93 12.94 -5.39
CA SER A 250 5.10 12.35 -6.07
C SER A 250 5.85 11.34 -5.20
N GLY A 251 5.92 11.57 -3.88
CA GLY A 251 6.50 10.62 -2.92
C GLY A 251 5.69 9.33 -2.82
N ILE A 252 4.36 9.43 -2.73
CA ILE A 252 3.46 8.26 -2.76
C ILE A 252 3.54 7.54 -4.11
N ALA A 253 3.67 8.27 -5.22
CA ALA A 253 3.88 7.67 -6.53
C ALA A 253 5.19 6.88 -6.59
N ALA A 254 6.29 7.42 -6.04
CA ALA A 254 7.58 6.72 -5.97
C ALA A 254 7.45 5.39 -5.20
N ILE A 255 6.86 5.43 -4.00
CA ILE A 255 6.58 4.23 -3.19
C ILE A 255 5.73 3.23 -3.99
N THR A 256 4.71 3.71 -4.69
CA THR A 256 3.79 2.87 -5.46
C THR A 256 4.49 2.18 -6.61
N VAL A 257 5.34 2.89 -7.36
CA VAL A 257 6.12 2.31 -8.45
C VAL A 257 7.07 1.24 -7.92
N THR A 258 7.86 1.56 -6.88
CA THR A 258 8.83 0.62 -6.31
C THR A 258 8.16 -0.65 -5.78
N ARG A 259 7.05 -0.51 -5.05
CA ARG A 259 6.34 -1.69 -4.53
C ARG A 259 5.68 -2.50 -5.65
N SER A 260 5.15 -1.86 -6.70
CA SER A 260 4.57 -2.57 -7.85
C SER A 260 5.61 -3.39 -8.59
N PHE A 261 6.85 -2.88 -8.75
CA PHE A 261 7.95 -3.67 -9.29
C PHE A 261 8.27 -4.89 -8.41
N ALA A 262 8.33 -4.73 -7.09
CA ALA A 262 8.55 -5.87 -6.20
C ALA A 262 7.38 -6.87 -6.25
N GLY A 263 6.13 -6.40 -6.25
CA GLY A 263 4.94 -7.25 -6.39
C GLY A 263 4.90 -8.00 -7.74
N ALA A 264 5.46 -7.43 -8.80
CA ALA A 264 5.57 -8.08 -10.09
C ALA A 264 6.74 -9.08 -10.15
N LEU A 265 7.91 -8.75 -9.61
CA LEU A 265 9.14 -9.54 -9.78
C LEU A 265 9.35 -10.62 -8.73
N LEU A 266 9.01 -10.36 -7.45
CA LEU A 266 9.27 -11.28 -6.35
C LEU A 266 8.52 -12.62 -6.50
N PRO A 267 7.25 -12.65 -6.97
CA PRO A 267 6.54 -13.92 -7.18
C PRO A 267 7.20 -14.83 -8.23
N LEU A 268 7.91 -14.29 -9.23
CA LEU A 268 8.64 -15.13 -10.19
C LEU A 268 9.78 -15.92 -9.52
N ALA A 269 10.34 -15.38 -8.44
CA ALA A 269 11.36 -16.08 -7.65
C ALA A 269 10.78 -17.09 -6.65
N GLY A 270 9.45 -17.08 -6.42
CA GLY A 270 8.78 -17.95 -5.45
C GLY A 270 8.95 -19.45 -5.74
N PRO A 271 8.49 -19.96 -6.91
CA PRO A 271 8.60 -21.37 -7.24
C PRO A 271 10.03 -21.94 -7.18
N PRO A 272 11.07 -21.32 -7.76
CA PRO A 272 12.44 -21.85 -7.65
C PRO A 272 12.98 -21.79 -6.21
N MET A 273 12.64 -20.75 -5.44
CA MET A 273 13.02 -20.65 -4.02
C MET A 273 12.43 -21.78 -3.19
N TYR A 274 11.12 -22.05 -3.34
CA TYR A 274 10.47 -23.13 -2.60
C TYR A 274 10.90 -24.52 -3.06
N LYS A 275 11.23 -24.72 -4.35
CA LYS A 275 11.83 -25.97 -4.83
C LYS A 275 13.19 -26.25 -4.21
N ALA A 276 14.02 -25.21 -4.01
CA ALA A 276 15.37 -25.37 -3.45
C ALA A 276 15.38 -25.49 -1.92
N LEU A 277 14.57 -24.70 -1.21
CA LEU A 277 14.61 -24.58 0.26
C LEU A 277 13.45 -25.32 0.97
N GLY A 278 12.40 -25.69 0.23
CA GLY A 278 11.13 -26.13 0.80
C GLY A 278 10.37 -25.00 1.50
N TYR A 279 9.13 -25.30 1.91
CA TYR A 279 8.24 -24.30 2.52
C TYR A 279 8.75 -23.74 3.86
N GLY A 280 9.40 -24.56 4.69
CA GLY A 280 9.91 -24.12 6.00
C GLY A 280 11.07 -23.12 5.89
N TRP A 281 12.16 -23.51 5.21
CA TRP A 281 13.33 -22.63 5.06
C TRP A 281 13.08 -21.49 4.07
N GLY A 282 12.27 -21.68 3.03
CA GLY A 282 11.86 -20.61 2.12
C GLY A 282 11.14 -19.48 2.84
N ASN A 283 10.16 -19.80 3.70
CA ASN A 283 9.50 -18.79 4.52
C ASN A 283 10.41 -18.25 5.64
N SER A 284 11.30 -19.07 6.22
CA SER A 284 12.27 -18.59 7.22
C SER A 284 13.23 -17.56 6.63
N LEU A 285 13.66 -17.73 5.37
CA LEU A 285 14.46 -16.73 4.66
C LEU A 285 13.72 -15.39 4.57
N LEU A 286 12.45 -15.40 4.16
CA LEU A 286 11.60 -14.20 4.15
C LEU A 286 11.41 -13.61 5.56
N GLY A 287 11.27 -14.47 6.57
CA GLY A 287 11.25 -14.10 7.98
C GLY A 287 12.52 -13.36 8.42
N PHE A 288 13.71 -13.86 8.06
CA PHE A 288 14.97 -13.20 8.40
C PHE A 288 15.16 -11.88 7.65
N VAL A 289 14.78 -11.81 6.37
CA VAL A 289 14.81 -10.57 5.58
C VAL A 289 13.91 -9.52 6.23
N THR A 290 12.66 -9.88 6.54
CA THR A 290 11.69 -8.96 7.17
C THR A 290 12.09 -8.58 8.60
N LEU A 291 12.75 -9.48 9.34
CA LEU A 291 13.31 -9.18 10.65
C LEU A 291 14.47 -8.18 10.57
N GLY A 292 15.37 -8.32 9.59
CA GLY A 292 16.44 -7.37 9.34
C GLY A 292 15.91 -5.96 9.02
N LEU A 293 14.80 -5.90 8.29
CA LEU A 293 14.12 -4.64 7.97
C LEU A 293 13.57 -3.91 9.22
N ILE A 294 13.27 -4.58 10.34
CA ILE A 294 12.83 -3.94 11.61
C ILE A 294 13.84 -2.90 12.11
N SER A 295 15.13 -3.11 11.83
CA SER A 295 16.18 -2.15 12.17
C SER A 295 15.98 -0.78 11.51
N MET A 296 15.34 -0.72 10.33
CA MET A 296 15.16 0.51 9.57
C MET A 296 14.26 1.53 10.30
N PRO A 297 13.01 1.20 10.71
CA PRO A 297 12.19 2.11 11.53
C PRO A 297 12.89 2.59 12.81
N ILE A 298 13.66 1.73 13.48
CA ILE A 298 14.40 2.07 14.70
C ILE A 298 15.48 3.11 14.40
N MET A 299 16.23 2.91 13.30
CA MET A 299 17.25 3.84 12.84
C MET A 299 16.64 5.19 12.44
N PHE A 300 15.52 5.21 11.72
CA PHE A 300 14.84 6.45 11.34
C PHE A 300 14.26 7.20 12.54
N ASN A 301 13.82 6.50 13.58
CA ASN A 301 13.34 7.17 14.80
C ASN A 301 14.46 7.93 15.52
N ARG A 302 15.73 7.48 15.40
CA ARG A 302 16.89 8.13 16.02
C ARG A 302 17.58 9.18 15.12
N VAL A 303 17.66 8.91 13.82
CA VAL A 303 18.47 9.71 12.87
C VAL A 303 17.62 10.42 11.81
N GLY A 304 16.31 10.17 11.77
CA GLY A 304 15.40 10.69 10.75
C GLY A 304 15.38 12.23 10.69
N ALA A 305 15.38 12.90 11.85
CA ALA A 305 15.41 14.34 11.91
C ALA A 305 16.70 14.94 11.31
N SER A 306 17.85 14.31 11.55
CA SER A 306 19.14 14.75 11.00
C SER A 306 19.24 14.48 9.50
N LEU A 307 18.77 13.31 9.04
CA LEU A 307 18.73 12.95 7.62
C LEU A 307 17.74 13.83 6.84
N ARG A 308 16.66 14.27 7.47
CA ARG A 308 15.67 15.16 6.86
C ARG A 308 16.26 16.54 6.62
N LYS A 309 16.95 17.10 7.62
CA LYS A 309 17.63 18.40 7.52
C LYS A 309 18.78 18.40 6.51
N ALA A 310 19.41 17.26 6.29
CA ALA A 310 20.47 17.09 5.30
C ALA A 310 19.96 16.88 3.85
N SER A 311 18.65 16.74 3.64
CA SER A 311 18.11 16.44 2.30
C SER A 311 18.05 17.71 1.43
N PRO A 312 18.76 17.75 0.28
CA PRO A 312 18.87 18.94 -0.58
C PRO A 312 17.54 19.35 -1.26
N LEU A 313 16.49 18.54 -1.14
CA LEU A 313 15.17 18.84 -1.70
C LEU A 313 14.31 19.74 -0.80
N GLN A 314 14.62 19.86 0.49
CA GLN A 314 13.98 20.89 1.35
C GLN A 314 14.54 22.30 1.06
N GLU A 315 15.83 22.39 0.73
CA GLU A 315 16.51 23.66 0.43
C GLU A 315 15.96 24.33 -0.85
N ASN A 316 15.51 23.53 -1.82
CA ASN A 316 14.82 24.01 -3.02
C ASN A 316 13.31 24.27 -2.83
N ALA A 317 12.73 23.82 -1.71
CA ALA A 317 11.33 24.10 -1.37
C ALA A 317 11.17 25.34 -0.47
N ALA A 318 12.26 25.75 0.21
CA ALA A 318 12.36 26.97 1.00
C ALA A 318 12.78 28.22 0.18
N LYS A 319 13.12 28.03 -1.10
CA LYS A 319 13.26 29.09 -2.11
C LYS A 319 12.02 29.10 -3.02
#